data_AF-A0A1Y3U409-F1
#
_entry.id   AF-A0A1Y3U409-F1
#
_cell.length_a   1.000
_cell.length_b   1.000
_cell.length_c   1.000
_cell.angle_alpha   90.00
_cell.angle_beta   90.00
_cell.angle_gamma   90.00
#
_symmetry.space_group_name_H-M   'P 1'
#
loop_
_entity.id
_entity.type
_entity.pdbx_description
1 polymer ?
#
loop_
_entity_poly.entity_id
_entity_poly.type
_entity_poly.pdbx_seq_one_letter_code
_entity_poly.pdbx_strand_id
1 'polypeptide(L)' 'MPNENTVHMEISQTDPDAEDCVWEYNGSSIKEGQEEFQTAPIFDGKTFWEVEQEMEWVDC' A
#
# COMPACT_ATOMS: atom_id res chain seq x y z
N MET A 1 -2.06 -5.78 -24.89
CA MET A 1 -0.67 -5.68 -24.43
C MET A 1 -0.69 -4.64 -23.32
N PRO A 2 -0.22 -4.93 -22.09
CA PRO A 2 -0.10 -3.87 -21.10
C PRO A 2 0.81 -2.79 -21.68
N ASN A 3 0.40 -1.53 -21.61
CA ASN A 3 1.13 -0.42 -22.21
C ASN A 3 2.55 -0.40 -21.62
N GLU A 4 3.59 -0.34 -22.44
CA GLU A 4 5.00 -0.58 -22.05
C GLU A 4 5.58 0.44 -21.04
N ASN A 5 4.78 1.36 -20.52
CA ASN A 5 5.20 2.43 -19.63
C ASN A 5 4.28 2.59 -18.40
N THR A 6 3.65 1.50 -17.96
CA THR A 6 2.80 1.49 -16.76
C THR A 6 3.49 0.78 -15.59
N VAL A 7 3.23 1.25 -14.39
CA VAL A 7 3.70 0.68 -13.13
C VAL A 7 2.51 0.09 -12.38
N HIS A 8 2.72 -1.07 -11.80
CA HIS A 8 1.80 -1.71 -10.85
C HIS A 8 2.47 -1.76 -9.47
N MET A 9 1.74 -1.35 -8.44
CA MET A 9 2.15 -1.42 -7.04
C MET A 9 0.99 -2.00 -6.24
N GLU A 10 1.28 -2.83 -5.25
CA GLU A 10 0.26 -3.46 -4.42
C GLU A 10 0.73 -3.66 -2.98
N ILE A 11 -0.22 -3.77 -2.06
CA ILE A 11 -0.01 -4.20 -0.68
C ILE A 11 -0.87 -5.44 -0.45
N SER A 12 -0.22 -6.51 -0.03
CA SER A 12 -0.86 -7.78 0.29
C SER A 12 -0.68 -8.10 1.77
N GLN A 13 -1.66 -8.79 2.34
CA GLN A 13 -1.57 -9.32 3.70
C GLN A 13 -1.12 -10.79 3.65
N THR A 14 -0.32 -11.20 4.63
CA THR A 14 0.15 -12.60 4.74
C THR A 14 -0.78 -13.46 5.60
N ASP A 15 -1.84 -12.88 6.18
CA ASP A 15 -2.84 -13.63 6.93
C ASP A 15 -3.62 -14.55 5.96
N PRO A 16 -3.71 -15.86 6.23
CA PRO A 16 -4.40 -16.81 5.35
C PRO A 16 -5.89 -16.50 5.12
N ASP A 17 -6.53 -15.73 6.00
CA ASP A 17 -7.95 -15.35 5.87
C ASP A 17 -8.13 -13.91 5.31
N ALA A 18 -7.05 -13.19 5.04
CA ALA A 18 -7.12 -11.82 4.52
C ALA A 18 -7.34 -11.78 3.00
N GLU A 19 -7.78 -10.61 2.51
CA GLU A 19 -7.82 -10.35 1.07
C GLU A 19 -6.41 -10.41 0.48
N ASP A 20 -6.29 -11.03 -0.71
CA ASP A 20 -5.02 -11.19 -1.43
C ASP A 20 -4.31 -9.83 -1.66
N CYS A 21 -5.08 -8.76 -1.79
CA CYS A 21 -4.59 -7.40 -2.02
C CYS A 21 -5.50 -6.39 -1.31
N VAL A 22 -4.92 -5.57 -0.44
CA VAL A 22 -5.64 -4.52 0.32
C VAL A 22 -5.51 -3.13 -0.28
N TRP A 23 -4.59 -2.98 -1.23
CA TRP A 23 -4.42 -1.76 -1.98
C TRP A 23 -3.65 -2.05 -3.26
N GLU A 24 -4.08 -1.45 -4.37
CA GLU A 24 -3.38 -1.51 -5.65
C GLU A 24 -3.32 -0.15 -6.33
N TYR A 25 -2.24 0.09 -7.07
CA TYR A 25 -2.07 1.24 -7.94
C TYR A 25 -1.59 0.79 -9.32
N ASN A 26 -2.32 1.22 -10.34
CA ASN A 26 -1.98 1.01 -11.75
C ASN A 26 -1.85 2.38 -12.41
N GLY A 27 -0.63 2.81 -12.73
CA GLY A 27 -0.41 4.16 -13.22
C GLY A 27 0.84 4.33 -14.07
N SER A 28 1.27 5.58 -14.25
CA SER A 28 2.27 5.94 -15.26
C SER A 28 3.69 6.06 -14.69
N SER A 29 3.83 6.13 -13.36
CA SER A 29 5.14 6.24 -12.70
C SER A 29 5.12 5.69 -11.27
N ILE A 30 6.29 5.28 -10.79
CA ILE A 30 6.51 4.89 -9.39
C ILE A 30 6.26 6.07 -8.46
N LYS A 31 6.68 7.29 -8.86
CA LYS A 31 6.54 8.49 -8.03
C LYS A 31 5.08 8.78 -7.68
N GLU A 32 4.20 8.75 -8.68
CA GLU A 32 2.75 8.92 -8.45
C GLU A 32 2.20 7.82 -7.54
N GLY A 33 2.62 6.55 -7.74
CA GLY A 33 2.20 5.45 -6.88
C GLY A 33 2.68 5.59 -5.43
N GLN A 34 3.88 6.14 -5.22
CA GLN A 34 4.40 6.45 -3.88
C GLN A 34 3.62 7.59 -3.22
N GLU A 35 3.24 8.63 -3.97
CA GLU A 35 2.42 9.74 -3.45
C GLU A 35 1.01 9.26 -3.10
N GLU A 36 0.42 8.39 -3.94
CA GLU A 36 -0.87 7.75 -3.69
C GLU A 36 -0.79 6.91 -2.41
N PHE A 37 0.16 5.98 -2.31
CA PHE A 37 0.37 5.14 -1.13
C PHE A 37 0.49 5.95 0.18
N GLN A 38 1.24 7.04 0.16
CA GLN A 38 1.47 7.87 1.36
C GLN A 38 0.20 8.59 1.86
N THR A 39 -0.81 8.73 1.01
CA THR A 39 -2.04 9.47 1.31
C THR A 39 -3.30 8.59 1.32
N ALA A 40 -3.21 7.38 0.78
CA ALA A 40 -4.30 6.44 0.72
C ALA A 40 -4.70 5.93 2.12
N PRO A 41 -6.01 5.91 2.45
CA PRO A 41 -6.51 5.43 3.73
C PRO A 41 -6.61 3.88 3.76
N ILE A 42 -5.45 3.22 3.64
CA ILE A 42 -5.31 1.78 3.41
C ILE A 42 -5.70 0.92 4.63
N PHE A 43 -5.47 1.42 5.84
CA PHE A 43 -5.56 0.63 7.07
C PHE A 43 -6.70 1.12 7.96
N ASP A 44 -7.88 0.49 7.88
CA ASP A 44 -9.08 0.91 8.64
C ASP A 44 -9.41 2.41 8.49
N GLY A 45 -9.24 2.93 7.28
CA GLY A 45 -9.46 4.35 6.97
C GLY A 45 -8.28 5.27 7.34
N LYS A 46 -7.18 4.72 7.83
CA LYS A 46 -5.94 5.44 8.17
C LYS A 46 -4.87 5.27 7.10
N THR A 47 -4.02 6.26 6.99
CA THR A 47 -2.80 6.23 6.18
C THR A 47 -1.72 5.38 6.84
N PHE A 48 -0.71 5.00 6.05
CA PHE A 48 0.48 4.31 6.56
C PHE A 48 1.12 5.04 7.76
N TRP A 49 1.24 6.37 7.67
CA TRP A 49 1.86 7.19 8.70
C TRP A 49 1.07 7.22 10.00
N GLU A 50 -0.27 7.28 9.93
CA GLU A 50 -1.12 7.27 11.12
C GLU A 50 -1.01 5.93 11.86
N VAL A 51 -0.94 4.82 11.13
CA VAL A 51 -0.75 3.49 11.74
C VAL A 51 0.66 3.32 12.30
N GLU A 52 1.69 3.79 11.60
CA GLU A 52 3.09 3.73 12.08
C GLU A 52 3.23 4.32 13.48
N GLN A 53 2.57 5.45 13.75
CA GLN A 53 2.60 6.11 15.07
C GLN A 53 1.91 5.30 16.18
N GLU A 54 1.01 4.37 15.83
CA GLU A 54 0.29 3.50 16.75
C GLU A 54 1.00 2.16 16.97
N MET A 55 1.98 1.82 16.13
CA MET A 55 2.72 0.57 16.24
C MET A 55 3.76 0.62 17.35
N GLU A 56 3.74 -0.40 18.20
CA GLU A 56 4.80 -0.65 19.17
C GLU A 56 5.82 -1.62 18.54
N TRP A 57 7.07 -1.17 18.42
CA TRP A 57 8.17 -2.04 18.00
C TRP A 57 8.44 -3.06 19.10
N VAL A 58 8.39 -4.34 18.76
CA VAL A 58 8.73 -5.45 19.67
C VAL A 58 10.26 -5.63 19.72
N ASP A 59 10.98 -4.55 20.00
CA ASP A 59 12.42 -4.61 20.26
C ASP A 59 12.63 -4.83 21.76
N CYS A 60 12.71 -6.11 22.15
CA CYS A 60 13.20 -6.56 23.46
C CYS A 60 14.67 -6.94 23.41
#